data_AF-A0A1F8TJG6-F1
#
_entry.id   AF-A0A1F8TJG6-F1
#
_cell.length_a   1.000
_cell.length_b   1.000
_cell.length_c   1.000
_cell.angle_alpha   90.00
_cell.angle_beta   90.00
_cell.angle_gamma   90.00
#
_symmetry.space_group_name_H-M   'P 1'
#
loop_
_entity.id
_entity.type
_entity.pdbx_description
1 polymer ?
#
loop_
_entity_poly.entity_id
_entity_poly.type
_entity_poly.pdbx_seq_one_letter_code
_entity_poly.pdbx_strand_id
1 'polypeptide(L)'
;MVHALAKIHSLLQPTGVLVDIHPTPEPPAIQVRVGSEIHAAGWLREADDYVEYEEADRAIDDAIELGMFVLERQGQFDFTTHAGTLRELKDHLEAEWQEAFIEDTTILAIEDLLRTPQQDKEILLRESVRISRLRPLPR
;
A
#
# COMPACT_ATOMS: atom_id res chain seq x y z
N MET A 1 -2.39 -2.74 -16.95
CA MET A 1 -3.71 -2.24 -16.49
C MET A 1 -4.55 -1.47 -17.52
N VAL A 2 -3.97 -0.66 -18.41
CA VAL A 2 -4.73 0.19 -19.37
C VAL A 2 -5.80 -0.54 -20.19
N HIS A 3 -5.54 -1.78 -20.62
CA HIS A 3 -6.56 -2.59 -21.32
C HIS A 3 -7.82 -2.86 -20.47
N ALA A 4 -7.64 -3.07 -19.17
CA ALA A 4 -8.76 -3.27 -18.24
C ALA A 4 -9.57 -1.97 -18.08
N LEU A 5 -8.91 -0.82 -17.96
CA LEU A 5 -9.58 0.49 -17.88
C LEU A 5 -10.40 0.79 -19.14
N ALA A 6 -9.88 0.46 -20.32
CA ALA A 6 -10.62 0.56 -21.58
C ALA A 6 -11.85 -0.36 -21.59
N LYS A 7 -11.69 -1.60 -21.09
CA LYS A 7 -12.82 -2.52 -20.97
C LYS A 7 -13.86 -2.02 -19.98
N ILE A 8 -13.46 -1.48 -18.84
CA ILE A 8 -14.36 -0.90 -17.83
C ILE A 8 -15.12 0.29 -18.41
N HIS A 9 -14.43 1.24 -19.05
CA HIS A 9 -15.06 2.35 -19.77
C HIS A 9 -16.05 1.86 -20.84
N SER A 10 -15.75 0.71 -21.46
CA SER A 10 -16.63 0.12 -22.45
C SER A 10 -17.96 -0.41 -21.88
N LEU A 11 -17.96 -0.81 -20.60
CA LEU A 11 -19.05 -1.51 -19.91
C LEU A 11 -19.85 -0.62 -18.96
N LEU A 12 -19.23 0.43 -18.42
CA LEU A 12 -19.89 1.34 -17.49
C LEU A 12 -21.06 2.07 -18.15
N GLN A 13 -22.18 2.11 -17.44
CA GLN A 13 -23.32 2.95 -17.80
C GLN A 13 -22.95 4.44 -17.63
N PRO A 14 -23.69 5.38 -18.26
CA PRO A 14 -23.38 6.81 -18.16
C PRO A 14 -23.34 7.39 -16.74
N THR A 15 -24.06 6.77 -15.79
CA THR A 15 -24.06 7.13 -14.36
C THR A 15 -23.17 6.23 -13.50
N GLY A 16 -22.47 5.29 -14.15
CA GLY A 16 -21.52 4.39 -13.51
C GLY A 16 -20.29 5.14 -13.00
N VAL A 17 -19.57 4.50 -12.09
CA VAL A 17 -18.39 5.05 -11.44
C VAL A 17 -17.35 3.94 -11.38
N LEU A 18 -16.10 4.29 -11.66
CA LEU A 18 -14.96 3.45 -11.34
C LEU A 18 -14.42 3.89 -9.98
N VAL A 19 -14.34 2.95 -9.04
CA VAL A 19 -13.57 3.11 -7.82
C VAL A 19 -12.29 2.33 -8.02
N ASP A 20 -11.18 3.04 -7.96
CA ASP A 20 -9.83 2.53 -8.10
C ASP A 20 -9.16 2.58 -6.73
N ILE A 21 -8.51 1.48 -6.34
CA ILE A 21 -7.86 1.32 -5.03
C ILE A 21 -6.59 0.49 -5.25
N HIS A 22 -5.44 1.08 -4.93
CA HIS A 22 -4.15 0.40 -5.00
C HIS A 22 -3.15 1.06 -4.06
N PRO A 23 -2.10 0.32 -3.63
CA PRO A 23 -1.00 0.89 -2.87
C PRO A 23 -0.33 2.04 -3.61
N THR A 24 0.22 3.00 -2.86
CA THR A 24 1.15 3.98 -3.40
C THR A 24 2.52 3.34 -3.64
N PRO A 25 3.38 3.90 -4.50
CA PRO A 25 4.75 3.40 -4.68
C PRO A 25 5.69 3.67 -3.49
N GLU A 26 5.17 4.28 -2.42
CA GLU A 26 5.95 4.45 -1.19
C GLU A 26 6.11 3.09 -0.49
N PRO A 27 7.33 2.70 -0.09
CA PRO A 27 7.54 1.45 0.62
C PRO A 27 6.75 1.46 1.94
N PRO A 28 6.12 0.35 2.34
CA PRO A 28 5.44 0.26 3.62
C PRO A 28 6.39 0.52 4.80
N ALA A 29 5.99 1.40 5.71
CA ALA A 29 6.76 1.73 6.88
C ALA A 29 6.63 0.64 7.94
N ILE A 30 7.76 0.22 8.54
CA ILE A 30 7.77 -0.65 9.71
C ILE A 30 8.07 0.19 10.94
N GLN A 31 7.15 0.14 11.90
CA GLN A 31 7.21 0.88 13.14
C GLN A 31 7.01 -0.07 14.33
N VAL A 32 7.48 0.31 15.51
CA VAL A 32 7.18 -0.39 16.76
C VAL A 32 6.49 0.57 17.69
N ARG A 33 5.29 0.20 18.14
CA ARG A 33 4.60 0.90 19.22
C ARG A 33 5.16 0.39 20.54
N VAL A 34 5.56 1.30 21.43
CA VAL A 34 6.01 1.01 22.79
C VAL A 34 5.18 1.87 23.75
N GLY A 35 4.18 1.26 24.39
CA GLY A 35 3.15 2.00 25.12
C GLY A 35 2.39 2.96 24.20
N SER A 36 2.42 4.26 24.52
CA SER A 36 1.77 5.30 23.71
C SER A 36 2.64 5.88 22.59
N GLU A 37 3.91 5.48 22.51
CA GLU A 37 4.86 6.03 21.54
C GLU A 37 4.99 5.10 20.33
N ILE A 38 5.17 5.70 19.15
CA ILE A 38 5.44 4.99 17.91
C ILE A 38 6.85 5.37 17.44
N HIS A 39 7.68 4.35 17.26
CA HIS A 39 9.07 4.51 16.83
C HIS A 39 9.22 3.93 15.43
N ALA A 40 9.87 4.67 14.53
CA ALA A 40 10.25 4.14 13.23
C ALA A 40 11.35 3.08 13.41
N ALA A 41 11.18 1.93 12.76
CA ALA A 41 12.16 0.86 12.76
C ALA A 41 12.80 0.66 11.38
N GLY A 42 12.08 0.97 10.30
CA GLY A 42 12.59 0.93 8.95
C GLY A 42 11.47 0.83 7.92
N TRP A 43 11.77 0.18 6.80
CA TRP A 43 10.85 0.01 5.68
C TRP A 43 10.81 -1.45 5.26
N LEU A 44 9.66 -1.91 4.79
CA LEU A 44 9.58 -3.14 4.00
C LEU A 44 10.21 -2.88 2.63
N ARG A 45 10.82 -3.92 2.04
CA ARG A 45 11.35 -3.90 0.68
C ARG A 45 10.67 -4.97 -0.15
N GLU A 46 10.57 -4.76 -1.45
CA GLU A 46 10.18 -5.75 -2.44
C GLU A 46 11.27 -5.86 -3.51
N ALA A 47 11.35 -7.02 -4.18
CA ALA A 47 12.40 -7.29 -5.16
C ALA A 47 12.31 -6.40 -6.41
N ASP A 48 11.13 -5.90 -6.73
CA ASP A 48 10.82 -5.08 -7.90
C ASP A 48 10.77 -3.57 -7.59
N ASP A 49 11.13 -3.16 -6.36
CA ASP A 49 11.03 -1.78 -5.88
C ASP A 49 9.64 -1.14 -6.10
N TYR A 50 8.56 -1.92 -6.00
CA TYR A 50 7.17 -1.42 -6.09
C TYR A 50 6.80 -0.84 -7.47
N VAL A 51 7.50 -1.24 -8.53
CA VAL A 51 7.29 -0.72 -9.90
C VAL A 51 5.86 -0.95 -10.38
N GLU A 52 5.22 -2.05 -10.00
CA GLU A 52 3.82 -2.33 -10.35
C GLU A 52 2.85 -1.24 -9.84
N TYR A 53 3.14 -0.64 -8.68
CA TYR A 53 2.31 0.43 -8.11
C TYR A 53 2.49 1.76 -8.84
N GLU A 54 3.71 2.05 -9.33
CA GLU A 54 3.92 3.19 -10.24
C GLU A 54 3.24 2.98 -11.59
N GLU A 55 3.19 1.74 -12.09
CA GLU A 55 2.46 1.41 -13.31
C GLU A 55 0.95 1.57 -13.15
N ALA A 56 0.43 1.30 -11.95
CA ALA A 56 -0.97 1.54 -11.63
C ALA A 56 -1.34 3.03 -11.70
N ASP A 57 -0.50 3.88 -11.10
CA ASP A 57 -0.64 5.35 -11.18
C ASP A 57 -0.62 5.83 -12.63
N ARG A 58 0.40 5.41 -13.39
CA ARG A 58 0.53 5.75 -14.81
C ARG A 58 -0.68 5.31 -15.64
N ALA A 59 -1.23 4.13 -15.38
CA ALA A 59 -2.39 3.65 -16.14
C ALA A 59 -3.66 4.47 -15.89
N ILE A 60 -3.86 5.00 -14.67
CA ILE A 60 -4.96 5.90 -14.35
C ILE A 60 -4.76 7.26 -15.03
N ASP A 61 -3.55 7.81 -14.95
CA ASP A 61 -3.19 9.07 -15.60
C ASP A 61 -3.39 8.98 -17.12
N ASP A 62 -2.89 7.92 -17.77
CA ASP A 62 -3.09 7.64 -19.20
C ASP A 62 -4.59 7.61 -19.55
N ALA A 63 -5.43 6.97 -18.74
CA ALA A 63 -6.86 6.88 -19.01
C ALA A 63 -7.58 8.23 -18.86
N ILE A 64 -7.09 9.11 -18.00
CA ILE A 64 -7.58 10.48 -17.86
C ILE A 64 -7.10 11.33 -19.06
N GLU A 65 -5.83 11.24 -19.44
CA GLU A 65 -5.24 11.96 -20.58
C GLU A 65 -5.90 11.59 -21.90
N LEU A 66 -6.23 10.31 -22.08
CA LEU A 66 -6.99 9.80 -23.23
C LEU A 66 -8.47 10.18 -23.21
N GLY A 67 -8.93 10.94 -22.20
CA GLY A 67 -10.30 11.41 -22.09
C GLY A 67 -11.31 10.30 -21.84
N MET A 68 -10.88 9.16 -21.28
CA MET A 68 -11.80 8.06 -20.95
C MET A 68 -12.52 8.33 -19.64
N PHE A 69 -11.81 8.92 -18.67
CA PHE A 69 -12.35 9.22 -17.36
C PHE A 69 -12.02 10.64 -16.91
N VAL A 70 -12.80 11.13 -15.96
CA VAL A 70 -12.46 12.31 -15.17
C VAL A 70 -12.35 11.90 -13.69
N LEU A 71 -11.29 12.34 -13.03
CA LEU A 71 -11.11 12.15 -11.59
C LEU A 71 -12.08 13.08 -10.83
N GLU A 72 -13.00 12.51 -10.06
CA GLU A 72 -13.93 13.29 -9.24
C GLU A 72 -13.39 13.57 -7.84
N ARG A 73 -12.72 12.57 -7.27
CA ARG A 73 -12.19 12.61 -5.91
C ARG A 73 -11.06 11.63 -5.78
N GLN A 74 -10.04 12.02 -5.02
CA GLN A 74 -8.96 11.15 -4.58
C GLN A 74 -8.79 11.28 -3.07
N GLY A 75 -8.36 10.21 -2.44
CA GLY A 75 -7.94 10.16 -1.05
C GLY A 75 -6.81 9.17 -0.85
N GLN A 76 -6.23 9.21 0.34
CA GLN A 76 -5.25 8.24 0.82
C GLN A 76 -5.63 7.79 2.21
N PHE A 77 -5.30 6.55 2.55
CA PHE A 77 -5.43 6.01 3.89
C PHE A 77 -4.36 4.94 4.11
N ASP A 78 -4.02 4.69 5.38
CA ASP A 78 -3.06 3.66 5.73
C ASP A 78 -3.78 2.34 5.97
N PHE A 79 -3.34 1.28 5.29
CA PHE A 79 -3.61 -0.10 5.69
C PHE A 79 -2.55 -0.53 6.70
N THR A 80 -2.97 -0.91 7.91
CA THR A 80 -2.05 -1.25 9.00
C THR A 80 -2.18 -2.72 9.39
N THR A 81 -1.09 -3.47 9.24
CA THR A 81 -0.94 -4.82 9.78
C THR A 81 -0.27 -4.75 11.14
N HIS A 82 -0.83 -5.49 12.11
CA HIS A 82 -0.33 -5.56 13.48
C HIS A 82 0.27 -6.94 13.76
N ALA A 83 1.46 -6.97 14.36
CA ALA A 83 2.11 -8.20 14.80
C ALA A 83 2.72 -8.03 16.20
N GLY A 84 2.58 -9.04 17.06
CA GLY A 84 3.16 -9.02 18.40
C GLY A 84 4.64 -9.39 18.41
N THR A 85 5.09 -10.16 17.41
CA THR A 85 6.49 -10.59 17.28
C THR A 85 7.01 -10.46 15.85
N LEU A 86 8.33 -10.36 15.70
CA LEU A 86 8.97 -10.35 14.39
C LEU A 86 8.68 -11.63 13.60
N ARG A 87 8.54 -12.78 14.29
CA ARG A 87 8.17 -14.05 13.66
C ARG A 87 6.77 -13.98 13.06
N GLU A 88 5.79 -13.49 13.81
CA GLU A 88 4.41 -13.33 13.30
C GLU A 88 4.35 -12.42 12.06
N LEU A 89 5.12 -11.32 12.06
CA LEU A 89 5.22 -10.46 10.90
C LEU A 89 5.82 -11.20 9.69
N LYS A 90 6.91 -11.95 9.89
CA LYS A 90 7.55 -12.74 8.82
C LYS A 90 6.61 -13.81 8.27
N ASP A 91 5.92 -14.54 9.14
CA ASP A 91 4.95 -15.57 8.74
C ASP A 91 3.82 -14.96 7.89
N HIS A 92 3.37 -13.75 8.22
CA HIS A 92 2.38 -13.02 7.42
C HIS A 92 2.93 -12.61 6.04
N LEU A 93 4.14 -12.05 6.00
CA LEU A 93 4.79 -11.65 4.75
C LEU A 93 5.04 -12.85 3.82
N GLU A 94 5.49 -13.99 4.35
CA GLU A 94 5.68 -15.21 3.56
C GLU A 94 4.36 -15.75 2.96
N ALA A 95 3.23 -15.55 3.64
CA ALA A 95 1.93 -16.01 3.18
C ALA A 95 1.32 -15.07 2.12
N GLU A 96 1.42 -13.76 2.32
CA GLU A 96 0.64 -12.77 1.57
C GLU A 96 1.50 -11.89 0.63
N TRP A 97 2.82 -11.81 0.85
CA TRP A 97 3.75 -10.89 0.18
C TRP A 97 5.03 -11.62 -0.28
N GLN A 98 4.93 -12.44 -1.32
CA GLN A 98 5.95 -13.44 -1.70
C GLN A 98 7.33 -12.88 -2.04
N GLU A 99 7.43 -11.62 -2.48
CA GLU A 99 8.70 -10.98 -2.85
C GLU A 99 9.18 -9.94 -1.84
N ALA A 100 8.44 -9.76 -0.73
CA ALA A 100 8.78 -8.80 0.29
C ALA A 100 9.83 -9.34 1.27
N PHE A 101 10.75 -8.48 1.69
CA PHE A 101 11.75 -8.79 2.69
C PHE A 101 12.02 -7.61 3.61
N ILE A 102 12.53 -7.93 4.80
CA ILE A 102 12.95 -6.94 5.81
C ILE A 102 14.47 -6.95 5.88
N GLU A 103 15.09 -5.80 5.65
CA GLU A 103 16.54 -5.64 5.76
C GLU A 103 17.04 -5.94 7.20
N ASP A 104 18.26 -6.48 7.33
CA ASP A 104 18.87 -6.83 8.62
C ASP A 104 18.95 -5.63 9.58
N THR A 105 19.22 -4.43 9.07
CA THR A 105 19.23 -3.18 9.83
C THR A 105 17.87 -2.89 10.47
N THR A 106 16.79 -3.09 9.71
CA THR A 106 15.41 -2.94 10.18
C THR A 106 15.05 -4.03 11.17
N ILE A 107 15.48 -5.28 10.93
CA ILE A 107 15.30 -6.38 11.90
C ILE A 107 15.94 -6.04 13.25
N LEU A 108 17.19 -5.58 13.25
CA LEU A 108 17.90 -5.20 14.46
C LEU A 108 17.19 -4.05 15.19
N ALA A 109 16.73 -3.03 14.46
CA ALA A 109 15.98 -1.91 15.04
C ALA A 109 14.67 -2.37 15.70
N ILE A 110 13.91 -3.26 15.05
CA ILE A 110 12.69 -3.85 15.63
C ILE A 110 13.03 -4.61 16.91
N GLU A 111 14.04 -5.48 16.87
CA GLU A 111 14.43 -6.28 18.03
C GLU A 111 14.86 -5.42 19.21
N ASP A 112 15.64 -4.37 18.98
CA ASP A 112 16.07 -3.44 20.04
C ASP A 112 14.89 -2.72 20.67
N LEU A 113 13.91 -2.27 19.88
CA LEU A 113 12.67 -1.66 20.38
C LEU A 113 11.82 -2.67 21.16
N LEU A 114 11.77 -3.94 20.71
CA LEU A 114 11.03 -5.00 21.40
C LEU A 114 11.69 -5.47 22.70
N ARG A 115 13.00 -5.27 22.90
CA ARG A 115 13.72 -5.63 24.15
C ARG A 115 13.52 -4.64 25.30
N THR A 116 12.90 -3.50 25.06
CA THR A 116 12.58 -2.52 26.11
C THR A 116 11.77 -3.15 27.27
N PRO A 117 11.81 -2.66 28.51
CA PRO A 117 11.11 -3.30 29.63
C PRO A 117 9.58 -3.15 29.62
N GLN A 118 9.04 -2.26 28.78
CA GLN A 118 7.60 -2.06 28.58
C GLN A 118 6.94 -3.38 28.15
N GLN A 119 5.66 -3.58 28.50
CA GLN A 119 4.92 -4.80 28.15
C GLN A 119 4.01 -4.58 26.93
N ASP A 120 3.36 -3.43 26.84
CA ASP A 120 2.52 -3.06 25.69
C ASP A 120 3.39 -2.67 24.51
N LYS A 121 3.60 -3.63 23.62
CA LYS A 121 4.40 -3.49 22.42
C LYS A 121 3.80 -4.25 21.26
N GLU A 122 3.91 -3.65 20.08
CA GLU A 122 3.53 -4.28 18.83
C GLU A 122 4.33 -3.70 17.67
N ILE A 123 4.52 -4.50 16.64
CA ILE A 123 5.04 -4.08 15.35
C ILE A 123 3.85 -3.65 14.49
N LEU A 124 4.01 -2.52 13.81
CA LEU A 124 3.08 -1.95 12.86
C LEU A 124 3.75 -1.94 11.48
N LEU A 125 3.14 -2.61 10.51
CA LEU A 125 3.45 -2.43 9.10
C LEU A 125 2.37 -1.54 8.49
N ARG A 126 2.76 -0.37 7.96
CA ARG A 126 1.83 0.61 7.39
C ARG A 126 2.08 0.80 5.91
N GLU A 127 1.10 0.42 5.12
CA GLU A 127 1.06 0.65 3.69
C GLU A 127 0.13 1.83 3.39
N SER A 128 0.62 2.80 2.61
CA SER A 128 -0.22 3.90 2.13
C SER A 128 -0.97 3.45 0.88
N VAL A 129 -2.29 3.60 0.90
CA VAL A 129 -3.20 3.18 -0.17
C VAL A 129 -3.89 4.40 -0.76
N ARG A 130 -3.87 4.51 -2.09
CA ARG A 130 -4.64 5.51 -2.82
C ARG A 130 -6.02 4.96 -3.14
N ILE A 131 -7.04 5.81 -3.00
CA ILE A 131 -8.39 5.54 -3.45
C ILE A 131 -8.91 6.68 -4.31
N SER A 132 -9.37 6.34 -5.50
CA SER A 132 -9.83 7.28 -6.51
C SER A 132 -11.24 6.94 -6.95
N ARG A 133 -12.05 7.99 -7.15
CA ARG A 133 -13.38 7.92 -7.75
C ARG A 133 -13.33 8.59 -9.11
N LEU A 134 -13.56 7.82 -10.16
CA LEU A 134 -13.54 8.27 -11.54
C LEU A 134 -14.92 8.14 -12.19
N ARG A 135 -15.29 9.14 -12.99
CA ARG A 135 -16.51 9.12 -13.80
C ARG A 135 -16.14 8.90 -15.27
N PRO A 136 -16.83 8.00 -16.00
CA PRO A 136 -16.57 7.81 -17.43
C PRO A 136 -17.00 9.06 -18.21
N LEU A 137 -16.17 9.48 -19.16
CA LEU A 137 -16.54 10.49 -20.14
C LEU A 137 -17.29 9.84 -21.31
N PRO A 138 -18.20 10.58 -21.98
CA PRO A 138 -18.88 10.08 -23.17
C PRO A 138 -17.90 9.70 -24.29
N ARG A 139 -18.30 8.75 -25.15
CA ARG A 139 -17.56 8.35 -26.35
C ARG A 139 -17.89 9.24 -27.54
#